data_AF-A0A7X9EFC8-F1
#
_entry.id   AF-A0A7X9EFC8-F1
#
_cell.length_a   1.000
_cell.length_b   1.000
_cell.length_c   1.000
_cell.angle_alpha   90.00
_cell.angle_beta   90.00
_cell.angle_gamma   90.00
#
_symmetry.space_group_name_H-M   'P 1'
#
loop_
_entity.id
_entity.type
_entity.pdbx_description
1 polymer ?
#
loop_
_entity_poly.entity_id
_entity_poly.type
_entity_poly.pdbx_seq_one_letter_code
_entity_poly.pdbx_strand_id
1 'polypeptide(L)' 'RKKAVLDILQKLPPQQRRVVILRNWEDMTFKEIAEALSLSEGAVKAHYFFALKKLKEEMIKDKLFKEVANG' A
#
# COMPACT_ATOMS: atom_id res chain seq x y z
N ARG A 1 3.45 -12.79 11.47
CA ARG A 1 3.54 -12.29 10.07
C ARG A 1 2.37 -11.39 9.67
N LYS A 2 1.09 -11.77 9.85
CA LYS A 2 -0.08 -10.91 9.47
C LYS A 2 -0.13 -9.52 10.14
N LYS A 3 0.18 -9.42 11.44
CA LYS A 3 0.16 -8.14 12.19
C LYS A 3 1.07 -7.07 11.57
N ALA A 4 2.31 -7.45 11.22
CA ALA A 4 3.29 -6.53 10.65
C ALA A 4 2.85 -5.95 9.29
N VAL A 5 2.11 -6.72 8.46
CA VAL A 5 1.61 -6.22 7.17
C VAL A 5 0.50 -5.19 7.38
N LEU A 6 -0.42 -5.44 8.32
CA LEU A 6 -1.48 -4.50 8.66
C LEU A 6 -0.92 -3.19 9.23
N ASP A 7 0.08 -3.27 10.12
CA ASP A 7 0.72 -2.10 10.71
C ASP A 7 1.41 -1.23 9.63
N ILE A 8 2.04 -1.86 8.64
CA ILE A 8 2.69 -1.14 7.52
C ILE A 8 1.64 -0.54 6.57
N LEU A 9 0.55 -1.26 6.27
CA LEU A 9 -0.55 -0.72 5.46
C LEU A 9 -1.20 0.51 6.12
N GLN A 10 -1.26 0.56 7.45
CA GLN A 10 -1.76 1.72 8.19
C GLN A 10 -0.90 2.98 8.00
N LYS A 11 0.36 2.85 7.56
CA LYS A 11 1.24 3.99 7.25
C LYS A 11 0.99 4.59 5.86
N LEU A 12 0.17 3.95 5.02
CA LEU A 12 -0.22 4.51 3.73
C LEU A 12 -1.26 5.62 3.89
N PRO A 13 -1.19 6.69 3.08
CA PRO A 13 -2.30 7.61 2.88
C PRO A 13 -3.61 6.85 2.57
N PRO A 14 -4.78 7.31 3.06
CA PRO A 14 -6.03 6.56 2.95
C PRO A 14 -6.37 6.07 1.54
N GLN A 15 -6.21 6.93 0.52
CA GLN A 15 -6.52 6.57 -0.86
C GLN A 15 -5.54 5.55 -1.45
N GLN A 16 -4.25 5.68 -1.15
CA GLN A 16 -3.24 4.70 -1.56
C GLN A 16 -3.52 3.33 -0.93
N ARG A 17 -3.90 3.31 0.35
CA ARG A 17 -4.28 2.10 1.08
C ARG A 17 -5.52 1.43 0.46
N ARG A 18 -6.57 2.21 0.18
CA ARG A 18 -7.80 1.69 -0.45
C ARG A 18 -7.49 1.04 -1.80
N VAL A 19 -6.70 1.70 -2.64
CA VAL A 19 -6.33 1.15 -3.96
C VAL A 19 -5.56 -0.16 -3.82
N VAL A 20 -4.62 -0.27 -2.86
CA VAL A 20 -3.91 -1.53 -2.60
C VAL A 20 -4.84 -2.63 -2.10
N ILE A 21 -5.75 -2.33 -1.17
CA ILE A 21 -6.71 -3.32 -0.65
C ILE A 21 -7.58 -3.85 -1.79
N LEU A 22 -8.23 -2.96 -2.54
CA LEU A 22 -9.11 -3.36 -3.64
C LEU A 22 -8.35 -4.13 -4.74
N ARG A 23 -7.10 -3.77 -5.01
CA ARG A 23 -6.29 -4.45 -6.04
C ARG A 23 -5.79 -5.83 -5.61
N ASN A 24 -5.43 -6.01 -4.35
CA ASN A 24 -4.69 -7.19 -3.88
C ASN A 24 -5.52 -8.16 -3.03
N TRP A 25 -6.66 -7.73 -2.49
CA TRP A 25 -7.56 -8.57 -1.69
C TRP A 25 -8.91 -8.80 -2.36
N GLU A 26 -9.40 -7.81 -3.11
CA GLU A 26 -10.68 -7.91 -3.85
C GLU A 26 -10.46 -8.20 -5.35
N ASP A 27 -9.21 -8.42 -5.77
CA ASP A 27 -8.80 -8.73 -7.15
C ASP A 27 -9.33 -7.76 -8.24
N MET A 28 -9.69 -6.53 -7.86
CA MET A 28 -10.27 -5.56 -8.79
C MET A 28 -9.24 -5.04 -9.82
N THR A 29 -9.69 -4.81 -11.04
CA THR A 29 -8.96 -4.09 -12.08
C THR A 29 -8.79 -2.61 -11.74
N PHE A 30 -7.77 -1.95 -12.31
CA PHE A 30 -7.63 -0.50 -12.11
C PHE A 30 -8.84 0.29 -12.63
N LYS A 31 -9.53 -0.24 -13.64
CA LYS A 31 -10.77 0.32 -14.16
C LYS A 31 -11.91 0.20 -13.15
N GLU A 32 -12.17 -1.00 -12.61
CA GLU A 32 -13.20 -1.22 -11.59
C GLU A 32 -12.94 -0.39 -10.32
N ILE A 33 -11.66 -0.25 -9.93
CA ILE A 33 -11.28 0.60 -8.80
C ILE A 33 -11.54 2.07 -9.11
N ALA A 34 -11.23 2.52 -10.33
CA ALA A 34 -11.48 3.90 -10.76
C ALA A 34 -12.98 4.24 -10.68
N GLU A 35 -13.83 3.33 -11.15
CA GLU A 35 -15.29 3.43 -11.05
C GLU A 35 -15.74 3.44 -9.58
N ALA A 36 -15.31 2.48 -8.77
CA ALA A 36 -15.69 2.35 -7.36
C ALA A 36 -15.25 3.53 -6.47
N LEU A 37 -14.16 4.22 -6.85
CA LEU A 37 -13.61 5.35 -6.10
C LEU A 37 -13.96 6.71 -6.72
N SER A 38 -14.68 6.74 -7.85
CA SER A 38 -14.93 7.96 -8.63
C SER A 38 -13.65 8.73 -8.97
N LEU A 39 -12.63 7.99 -9.44
CA LEU A 39 -11.34 8.51 -9.87
C LEU A 39 -11.09 8.18 -11.34
N SER A 40 -10.08 8.79 -11.96
CA SER A 40 -9.57 8.32 -13.24
C SER A 40 -8.69 7.08 -13.05
N GLU A 41 -8.62 6.20 -14.06
CA GLU A 41 -7.73 5.04 -14.04
C GLU A 41 -6.25 5.45 -13.87
N GLY A 42 -5.87 6.60 -14.45
CA GLY A 42 -4.53 7.20 -14.27
C GLY A 42 -4.25 7.59 -12.81
N ALA A 43 -5.23 8.20 -12.12
CA ALA A 43 -5.11 8.53 -10.70
C ALA A 43 -4.99 7.27 -9.84
N VAL A 44 -5.75 6.21 -10.15
CA VAL A 44 -5.65 4.91 -9.46
C VAL A 44 -4.26 4.30 -9.65
N LYS A 45 -3.73 4.27 -10.88
CA LYS A 45 -2.37 3.78 -11.17
C LYS A 45 -1.31 4.57 -10.41
N ALA A 46 -1.42 5.89 -10.35
CA ALA A 46 -0.52 6.74 -9.57
C ALA A 46 -0.60 6.42 -8.06
N HIS A 47 -1.81 6.33 -7.50
CA HIS A 47 -1.99 5.94 -6.10
C HIS A 47 -1.39 4.58 -5.80
N TYR A 48 -1.59 3.59 -6.66
CA TYR A 48 -1.03 2.25 -6.51
C TYR A 48 0.50 2.27 -6.55
N PHE A 49 1.10 2.98 -7.51
CA PHE A 49 2.55 3.12 -7.62
C PHE A 49 3.17 3.76 -6.36
N PHE A 50 2.62 4.89 -5.89
CA PHE A 50 3.12 5.54 -4.69
C PHE A 50 2.91 4.70 -3.44
N ALA A 51 1.82 3.93 -3.37
CA ALA A 51 1.59 2.97 -2.30
C ALA A 51 2.72 1.93 -2.23
N LEU A 52 3.03 1.28 -3.35
CA LEU A 52 4.10 0.27 -3.42
C LEU A 52 5.47 0.85 -3.04
N LYS A 53 5.78 2.06 -3.51
CA LYS A 53 7.02 2.76 -3.13
C LYS A 53 7.09 2.97 -1.61
N LYS A 54 6.01 3.46 -1.00
CA LYS A 54 5.94 3.72 0.44
C LYS A 54 6.03 2.42 1.26
N LEU A 55 5.34 1.35 0.83
CA LEU A 55 5.43 0.05 1.48
C LEU A 55 6.87 -0.48 1.50
N LYS A 56 7.57 -0.39 0.36
CA LYS A 56 8.98 -0.78 0.27
C LYS A 56 9.87 0.00 1.24
N GLU A 57 9.70 1.32 1.30
CA GLU A 57 10.45 2.18 2.23
C GLU A 57 10.19 1.79 3.70
N GLU A 58 8.94 1.57 4.09
CA GLU A 58 8.58 1.20 5.46
C GLU A 58 9.08 -0.20 5.84
N MET A 59 9.11 -1.14 4.90
CA MET A 59 9.70 -2.47 5.12
C MET A 59 11.22 -2.41 5.32
N ILE A 60 11.92 -1.53 4.60
CA ILE A 60 13.36 -1.34 4.77
C ILE A 60 13.66 -0.74 6.15
N LYS A 61 12.93 0.31 6.56
CA LYS A 61 13.08 0.92 7.88
C LYS A 61 12.84 -0.08 9.02
N ASP A 62 11.80 -0.91 8.90
CA ASP A 62 11.50 -1.94 9.91
C ASP A 62 12.63 -2.97 10.05
N LYS A 63 13.24 -3.39 8.92
CA LYS A 63 14.42 -4.26 8.96
C LYS A 63 15.63 -3.59 9.60
N LEU A 64 15.96 -2.37 9.17
CA LEU A 64 17.08 -1.61 9.72
C LEU A 64 16.92 -1.37 11.23
N PHE A 65 15.72 -1.04 11.69
CA PHE A 65 15.43 -0.86 13.11
C PHE A 65 15.69 -2.15 13.90
N LYS A 66 15.27 -3.31 13.36
CA LYS A 66 15.52 -4.60 14.00
C LYS A 66 16.99 -4.99 14.02
N GLU A 67 17.75 -4.65 12.99
CA GLU A 67 19.20 -4.93 12.96
C GLU A 67 19.95 -4.07 14.00
N VAL A 68 19.61 -2.79 14.11
CA VAL A 68 20.22 -1.88 15.11
C VAL A 68 19.78 -2.21 16.55
N ALA A 69 18.53 -2.61 16.76
CA ALA A 69 18.02 -2.90 18.11
C ALA A 69 18.49 -4.24 18.69
N ASN A 70 19.04 -5.14 17.86
CA ASN A 70 19.52 -6.47 18.27
C ASN A 70 21.06 -6.60 18.27
N GLY A 71 21.79 -5.52 17.98
CA GLY A 71 23.25 -5.43 18.05
C GLY A 71 23.69 -4.49 19.17
#